data_AF-A0A8T4SMA8-F1
#
_entry.id   AF-A0A8T4SMA8-F1
#
_cell.length_a   1.000
_cell.length_b   1.000
_cell.length_c   1.000
_cell.angle_alpha   90.00
_cell.angle_beta   90.00
_cell.angle_gamma   90.00
#
_symmetry.space_group_name_H-M   'P 1'
#
loop_
_entity.id
_entity.type
_entity.pdbx_description
1 polymer ?
#
loop_
_entity_poly.entity_id
_entity_poly.type
_entity_poly.pdbx_seq_one_letter_code
_entity_poly.pdbx_strand_id
1 'polypeptide(L)'
;MEKGDLFWWLVDYHCQVNLKEASPYIKAGVLDNKGGLYKEGRDAGCPYQGVLVVANGSTLADRLVEDHVIHDEPDEFVAVPARDHFFNYLNRQSTEDGAYIFDGSNQRITTVGELNNNPRNFPRDFLTYSRIPRDFVSAGGQLPLSMIGTKTRLAIKLPCAYDNTEAFQIKRSRYGTLGMGKVTHFTKDGLEREFLFDYKPDSSGSFIDPKQGIVGLLRTYQRDGAGTLYRASEEIVDSKALKDY
;
A
#
# COMPACT_ATOMS: atom_id res chain seq x y z
N MET A 1 -5.07 -17.38 -9.60
CA MET A 1 -4.42 -16.15 -9.12
C MET A 1 -4.50 -16.21 -7.62
N GLU A 2 -3.35 -16.40 -6.97
CA GLU A 2 -3.32 -16.40 -5.51
C GLU A 2 -3.41 -14.95 -5.04
N LYS A 3 -4.01 -14.70 -3.87
CA LYS A 3 -4.11 -13.33 -3.33
C LYS A 3 -2.74 -12.65 -3.16
N GLY A 4 -1.67 -13.45 -3.06
CA GLY A 4 -0.28 -12.99 -3.06
C GLY A 4 0.14 -12.19 -4.30
N ASP A 5 -0.58 -12.33 -5.42
CA ASP A 5 -0.25 -11.69 -6.69
C ASP A 5 -0.49 -10.17 -6.65
N LEU A 6 -1.53 -9.70 -5.95
CA LEU A 6 -1.89 -8.26 -5.91
C LEU A 6 -0.83 -7.38 -5.23
N PHE A 7 -0.22 -7.86 -4.15
CA PHE A 7 0.85 -7.10 -3.48
C PHE A 7 2.00 -6.87 -4.46
N TRP A 8 2.43 -7.93 -5.16
CA TRP A 8 3.52 -7.84 -6.12
C TRP A 8 3.17 -7.01 -7.34
N TRP A 9 1.92 -7.06 -7.81
CA TRP A 9 1.45 -6.16 -8.87
C TRP A 9 1.55 -4.69 -8.45
N LEU A 10 1.20 -4.36 -7.20
CA LEU A 10 1.33 -2.99 -6.70
C LEU A 10 2.79 -2.59 -6.48
N VAL A 11 3.66 -3.50 -6.05
CA VAL A 11 5.11 -3.26 -5.98
C VAL A 11 5.67 -2.97 -7.37
N ASP A 12 5.31 -3.79 -8.35
CA ASP A 12 5.76 -3.63 -9.73
C ASP A 12 5.20 -2.34 -10.36
N TYR A 13 3.93 -2.02 -10.12
CA TYR A 13 3.35 -0.72 -10.50
C TYR A 13 4.11 0.43 -9.85
N HIS A 14 4.44 0.33 -8.56
CA HIS A 14 5.17 1.35 -7.85
C HIS A 14 6.59 1.56 -8.42
N CYS A 15 7.26 0.48 -8.84
CA CYS A 15 8.58 0.51 -9.46
C CYS A 15 8.55 1.03 -10.91
N GLN A 16 7.62 0.57 -11.74
CA GLN A 16 7.61 0.88 -13.17
C GLN A 16 6.95 2.22 -13.50
N VAL A 17 5.93 2.60 -12.72
CA VAL A 17 5.13 3.80 -12.96
C VAL A 17 5.52 4.90 -11.97
N ASN A 18 5.24 4.71 -10.69
CA ASN A 18 5.39 5.77 -9.70
C ASN A 18 6.85 6.23 -9.49
N LEU A 19 7.81 5.30 -9.44
CA LEU A 19 9.24 5.67 -9.34
C LEU A 19 9.71 6.39 -10.60
N LYS A 20 9.24 6.00 -11.78
CA LYS A 20 9.55 6.69 -13.03
C LYS A 20 8.98 8.11 -13.06
N GLU A 21 7.77 8.32 -12.56
CA GLU A 21 7.16 9.65 -12.41
C GLU A 21 7.86 10.52 -11.36
N ALA A 22 8.34 9.90 -10.28
CA ALA A 22 9.06 10.57 -9.21
C ALA A 22 10.52 10.89 -9.57
N SER A 23 11.16 10.08 -10.42
CA SER A 23 12.57 10.13 -10.78
C SER A 23 13.10 11.53 -11.15
N PRO A 24 12.40 12.35 -11.96
CA PRO A 24 12.87 13.71 -12.28
C PRO A 24 13.03 14.64 -11.06
N TYR A 25 12.39 14.32 -9.93
CA TYR A 25 12.39 15.11 -8.70
C TYR A 25 13.30 14.53 -7.62
N ILE A 26 13.96 13.39 -7.87
CA ILE A 26 14.88 12.77 -6.92
C ILE A 26 16.28 13.38 -7.13
N LYS A 27 16.82 13.98 -6.08
CA LYS A 27 18.18 14.56 -6.08
C LYS A 27 18.94 14.04 -4.88
N ALA A 28 20.11 13.45 -5.13
CA ALA A 28 20.97 12.86 -4.10
C ALA A 28 20.20 11.97 -3.11
N GLY A 29 19.31 11.13 -3.64
CA GLY A 29 18.54 10.18 -2.82
C GLY A 29 17.39 10.79 -2.03
N VAL A 30 16.92 11.98 -2.36
CA VAL A 30 15.76 12.63 -1.72
C VAL A 30 14.76 13.09 -2.78
N LEU A 31 13.50 12.70 -2.62
CA LEU A 31 12.39 13.19 -3.43
C LEU A 31 12.03 14.62 -3.01
N ASP A 32 12.36 15.60 -3.85
CA ASP A 32 12.02 17.02 -3.67
C ASP A 32 11.27 17.55 -4.89
N ASN A 33 9.94 17.46 -4.82
CA ASN A 33 9.05 18.09 -5.78
C ASN A 33 8.48 19.40 -5.21
N LYS A 34 8.58 20.48 -6.00
CA LYS A 34 8.10 21.84 -5.69
C LYS A 34 8.81 22.58 -4.53
N GLY A 35 10.03 22.17 -4.14
CA GLY A 35 10.87 22.91 -3.18
C GLY A 35 10.33 22.94 -1.75
N GLY A 36 9.39 22.06 -1.42
CA GLY A 36 8.84 21.91 -0.08
C GLY A 36 9.74 21.02 0.77
N LEU A 37 10.10 21.47 1.97
CA LEU A 37 10.95 20.71 2.90
C LEU A 37 10.47 19.26 3.04
N TYR A 38 11.38 18.32 2.78
CA TYR A 38 11.18 16.92 3.04
C TYR A 38 10.70 16.70 4.49
N LYS A 39 9.61 15.95 4.67
CA LYS A 39 9.10 15.56 5.98
C LYS A 39 8.29 14.28 5.88
N GLU A 40 8.72 13.25 6.62
CA GLU A 40 8.00 11.99 6.71
C GLU A 40 6.56 12.17 7.21
N GLY A 41 5.68 11.25 6.80
CA GLY A 41 4.27 11.26 7.19
C GLY A 41 3.44 12.38 6.54
N ARG A 42 3.99 13.11 5.55
CA ARG A 42 3.27 14.13 4.76
C ARG A 42 3.12 13.68 3.31
N ASP A 43 2.00 14.04 2.71
CA ASP A 43 1.66 13.68 1.31
C ASP A 43 1.89 14.87 0.34
N ALA A 44 2.26 16.05 0.87
CA ALA A 44 2.39 17.29 0.10
C ALA A 44 3.44 17.17 -1.01
N GLY A 45 3.06 17.58 -2.23
CA GLY A 45 3.95 17.55 -3.39
C GLY A 45 4.26 16.14 -3.93
N CYS A 46 3.55 15.10 -3.50
CA CYS A 46 3.70 13.74 -4.06
C CYS A 46 3.40 13.74 -5.57
N PRO A 47 4.40 13.44 -6.44
CA PRO A 47 4.25 13.49 -7.90
C PRO A 47 3.60 12.25 -8.51
N TYR A 48 3.32 11.22 -7.69
CA TYR A 48 2.84 9.92 -8.13
C TYR A 48 1.51 9.55 -7.44
N GLN A 49 0.86 8.49 -7.93
CA GLN A 49 -0.45 8.04 -7.47
C GLN A 49 -0.41 7.23 -6.16
N GLY A 50 -1.32 7.57 -5.24
CA GLY A 50 -1.66 6.71 -4.11
C GLY A 50 -2.78 5.75 -4.47
N VAL A 51 -2.72 4.53 -3.98
CA VAL A 51 -3.69 3.47 -4.31
C VAL A 51 -4.12 2.79 -3.02
N LEU A 52 -5.42 2.50 -2.87
CA LEU A 52 -5.95 1.59 -1.85
C LEU A 52 -6.81 0.55 -2.57
N VAL A 53 -6.41 -0.72 -2.49
CA VAL A 53 -7.19 -1.86 -2.96
C VAL A 53 -7.64 -2.66 -1.75
N VAL A 54 -8.95 -2.92 -1.65
CA VAL A 54 -9.51 -3.85 -0.68
C VAL A 54 -9.94 -5.09 -1.44
N ALA A 55 -9.35 -6.23 -1.11
CA ALA A 55 -9.55 -7.46 -1.83
C ALA A 55 -10.24 -8.51 -0.96
N ASN A 56 -11.14 -9.24 -1.58
CA ASN A 56 -11.76 -10.44 -1.04
C ASN A 56 -12.23 -11.28 -2.24
N GLY A 57 -12.88 -12.42 -1.98
CA GLY A 57 -13.68 -13.09 -3.00
C GLY A 57 -14.91 -12.27 -3.43
N SER A 58 -15.92 -12.96 -3.96
CA SER A 58 -17.00 -12.37 -4.75
C SER A 58 -18.03 -11.49 -4.04
N THR A 59 -18.04 -11.40 -2.71
CA THR A 59 -19.16 -10.81 -1.95
C THR A 59 -18.80 -9.54 -1.17
N LEU A 60 -17.58 -9.01 -1.30
CA LEU A 60 -17.17 -7.89 -0.45
C LEU A 60 -17.91 -6.59 -0.76
N ALA A 61 -18.07 -6.23 -2.04
CA ALA A 61 -18.74 -4.99 -2.41
C ALA A 61 -20.17 -4.94 -1.83
N ASP A 62 -20.95 -6.00 -2.02
CA ASP A 62 -22.32 -6.11 -1.50
C ASP A 62 -22.36 -5.94 0.02
N ARG A 63 -21.47 -6.62 0.75
CA ARG A 63 -21.37 -6.50 2.22
C ARG A 63 -21.01 -5.08 2.66
N LEU A 64 -20.09 -4.43 1.95
CA LEU A 64 -19.68 -3.05 2.26
C LEU A 64 -20.81 -2.04 1.98
N VAL A 65 -21.65 -2.28 0.98
CA VAL A 65 -22.86 -1.48 0.70
C VAL A 65 -23.91 -1.71 1.79
N GLU A 66 -24.19 -2.98 2.13
CA GLU A 66 -25.14 -3.36 3.19
C GLU A 66 -24.79 -2.72 4.54
N ASP A 67 -23.49 -2.70 4.89
CA ASP A 67 -22.99 -2.11 6.13
C ASP A 67 -22.86 -0.58 6.08
N HIS A 68 -23.22 0.07 4.97
CA HIS A 68 -23.03 1.49 4.71
C HIS A 68 -21.57 1.97 4.88
N VAL A 69 -20.62 1.10 4.52
CA VAL A 69 -19.22 1.47 4.36
C VAL A 69 -19.00 2.13 3.01
N ILE A 70 -19.67 1.61 1.98
CA ILE A 70 -19.83 2.25 0.68
C ILE A 70 -21.20 2.92 0.68
N HIS A 71 -21.25 4.23 0.43
CA HIS A 71 -22.51 4.99 0.41
C HIS A 71 -23.15 5.05 -0.97
N ASP A 72 -22.34 5.22 -2.01
CA ASP A 72 -22.77 5.27 -3.40
C ASP A 72 -22.60 3.90 -4.06
N GLU A 73 -23.42 3.57 -5.07
CA GLU A 73 -23.23 2.31 -5.79
C GLU A 73 -21.80 2.23 -6.36
N PRO A 74 -21.08 1.11 -6.18
CA PRO A 74 -19.81 0.90 -6.85
C PRO A 74 -19.95 1.04 -8.36
N ASP A 75 -18.90 1.49 -9.03
CA ASP A 75 -18.87 1.49 -10.49
C ASP A 75 -19.00 0.06 -11.05
N GLU A 76 -19.20 -0.03 -12.36
CA GLU A 76 -19.20 -1.32 -13.04
C GLU A 76 -17.87 -2.06 -12.86
N PHE A 77 -17.95 -3.34 -12.46
CA PHE A 77 -16.79 -4.19 -12.35
C PHE A 77 -16.16 -4.48 -13.71
N VAL A 78 -14.85 -4.26 -13.82
CA VAL A 78 -14.05 -4.52 -15.01
C VAL A 78 -13.16 -5.74 -14.80
N ALA A 79 -13.10 -6.63 -15.78
CA ALA A 79 -12.22 -7.80 -15.74
C ALA A 79 -10.74 -7.40 -15.73
N VAL A 80 -9.96 -7.96 -14.80
CA VAL A 80 -8.52 -7.78 -14.64
C VAL A 80 -7.82 -9.13 -14.42
N PRO A 81 -7.84 -10.02 -15.43
CA PRO A 81 -7.33 -11.39 -15.30
C PRO A 81 -5.79 -11.48 -15.21
N ALA A 82 -5.09 -10.36 -15.45
CA ALA A 82 -3.64 -10.31 -15.39
C ALA A 82 -3.15 -8.91 -14.99
N ARG A 83 -1.89 -8.86 -14.55
CA ARG A 83 -1.20 -7.64 -14.11
C ARG A 83 -1.36 -6.45 -15.05
N ASP A 84 -1.15 -6.67 -16.35
CA ASP A 84 -1.19 -5.57 -17.33
C ASP A 84 -2.60 -4.96 -17.45
N HIS A 85 -3.67 -5.77 -17.26
CA HIS A 85 -5.04 -5.26 -17.20
C HIS A 85 -5.26 -4.43 -15.94
N PHE A 86 -4.73 -4.87 -14.80
CA PHE A 86 -4.78 -4.11 -13.55
C PHE A 86 -4.05 -2.76 -13.67
N PHE A 87 -2.86 -2.73 -14.30
CA PHE A 87 -2.11 -1.50 -14.52
C PHE A 87 -2.87 -0.54 -15.43
N ASN A 88 -3.42 -1.07 -16.53
CA ASN A 88 -4.24 -0.29 -17.45
C ASN A 88 -5.47 0.29 -16.78
N TYR A 89 -6.09 -0.46 -15.85
CA TYR A 89 -7.22 0.03 -15.06
C TYR A 89 -6.79 1.21 -14.16
N LEU A 90 -5.74 1.04 -13.34
CA LEU A 90 -5.25 2.09 -12.44
C LEU A 90 -4.86 3.38 -13.19
N ASN A 91 -4.18 3.24 -14.33
CA ASN A 91 -3.73 4.38 -15.14
C ASN A 91 -4.90 5.17 -15.77
N ARG A 92 -6.05 4.52 -16.04
CA ARG A 92 -7.25 5.21 -16.54
C ARG A 92 -7.96 6.01 -15.44
N GLN A 93 -7.79 5.60 -14.20
CA GLN A 93 -8.46 6.16 -13.02
C GLN A 93 -7.61 7.21 -12.29
N SER A 94 -6.46 7.61 -12.82
CA SER A 94 -5.43 8.37 -12.09
C SER A 94 -5.86 9.76 -11.59
N THR A 95 -7.04 10.25 -11.98
CA THR A 95 -7.58 11.54 -11.57
C THR A 95 -8.65 11.46 -10.48
N GLU A 96 -9.19 10.27 -10.21
CA GLU A 96 -10.32 10.11 -9.29
C GLU A 96 -9.83 9.72 -7.89
N ASP A 97 -10.28 10.47 -6.87
CA ASP A 97 -10.02 10.07 -5.49
C ASP A 97 -10.95 8.92 -5.11
N GLY A 98 -10.43 7.94 -4.38
CA GLY A 98 -11.23 6.79 -4.00
C GLY A 98 -10.42 5.60 -3.51
N ALA A 99 -11.06 4.44 -3.55
CA ALA A 99 -10.47 3.14 -3.31
C ALA A 99 -10.96 2.14 -4.36
N TYR A 100 -10.31 1.00 -4.45
CA TYR A 100 -10.67 -0.06 -5.37
C TYR A 100 -11.13 -1.29 -4.60
N ILE A 101 -12.18 -1.93 -5.10
CA ILE A 101 -12.62 -3.23 -4.59
C ILE A 101 -12.23 -4.28 -5.62
N PHE A 102 -11.42 -5.25 -5.19
CA PHE A 102 -11.00 -6.36 -6.04
C PHE A 102 -11.72 -7.64 -5.63
N ASP A 103 -12.46 -8.22 -6.58
CA ASP A 103 -13.08 -9.52 -6.48
C ASP A 103 -12.12 -10.57 -7.05
N GLY A 104 -11.38 -11.22 -6.15
CA GLY A 104 -10.39 -12.23 -6.52
C GLY A 104 -10.98 -13.53 -7.03
N SER A 105 -12.24 -13.83 -6.72
CA SER A 105 -12.93 -15.03 -7.22
C SER A 105 -13.23 -14.91 -8.72
N ASN A 106 -13.63 -13.71 -9.15
CA ASN A 106 -13.99 -13.43 -10.55
C ASN A 106 -12.93 -12.61 -11.31
N GLN A 107 -11.80 -12.30 -10.67
CA GLN A 107 -10.69 -11.51 -11.22
C GLN A 107 -11.16 -10.19 -11.86
N ARG A 108 -11.91 -9.41 -11.10
CA ARG A 108 -12.49 -8.15 -11.54
C ARG A 108 -12.32 -7.08 -10.48
N ILE A 109 -12.28 -5.83 -10.91
CA ILE A 109 -12.04 -4.67 -10.06
C ILE A 109 -13.07 -3.59 -10.34
N THR A 110 -13.43 -2.83 -9.31
CA THR A 110 -14.23 -1.61 -9.43
C THR A 110 -13.65 -0.49 -8.58
N THR A 111 -14.01 0.75 -8.88
CA THR A 111 -13.70 1.94 -8.10
C THR A 111 -14.88 2.27 -7.20
N VAL A 112 -14.58 2.81 -6.02
CA VAL A 112 -15.54 3.41 -5.11
C VAL A 112 -15.03 4.78 -4.70
N GLY A 113 -15.86 5.80 -4.83
CA GLY A 113 -15.47 7.19 -4.57
C GLY A 113 -15.14 7.45 -3.10
N GLU A 114 -15.96 6.94 -2.19
CA GLU A 114 -15.72 7.10 -0.75
C GLU A 114 -15.98 5.79 0.03
N LEU A 115 -15.08 5.52 0.97
CA LEU A 115 -15.24 4.47 1.98
C LEU A 115 -15.33 5.12 3.36
N ASN A 116 -16.44 4.90 4.05
CA ASN A 116 -16.61 5.32 5.44
C ASN A 116 -15.62 4.57 6.34
N ASN A 117 -14.92 5.32 7.20
CA ASN A 117 -13.85 4.79 8.05
C ASN A 117 -14.33 4.10 9.34
N ASN A 118 -15.64 3.84 9.47
CA ASN A 118 -16.26 3.26 10.67
C ASN A 118 -17.09 1.99 10.36
N PRO A 119 -16.46 0.91 9.84
CA PRO A 119 -17.15 -0.37 9.77
C PRO A 119 -17.52 -0.82 11.20
N ARG A 120 -18.61 -1.58 11.35
CA ARG A 120 -19.17 -1.89 12.69
C ARG A 120 -18.70 -3.23 13.26
N ASN A 121 -18.20 -4.12 12.42
CA ASN A 121 -17.99 -5.53 12.71
C ASN A 121 -16.59 -5.84 13.29
N PHE A 122 -16.16 -5.10 14.32
CA PHE A 122 -14.82 -5.31 14.90
C PHE A 122 -14.80 -6.35 16.04
N PRO A 123 -13.66 -7.05 16.23
CA PRO A 123 -13.35 -7.72 17.49
C PRO A 123 -13.38 -6.76 18.69
N ARG A 124 -13.81 -7.24 19.86
CA ARG A 124 -13.97 -6.42 21.08
C ARG A 124 -12.68 -5.73 21.53
N ASP A 125 -11.54 -6.34 21.26
CA ASP A 125 -10.19 -5.90 21.63
C ASP A 125 -9.44 -5.21 20.47
N PHE A 126 -10.15 -4.82 19.42
CA PHE A 126 -9.52 -4.17 18.27
C PHE A 126 -8.89 -2.82 18.65
N LEU A 127 -7.56 -2.76 18.53
CA LEU A 127 -6.77 -1.55 18.66
C LEU A 127 -6.07 -1.25 17.34
N THR A 128 -6.45 -0.15 16.67
CA THR A 128 -5.91 0.18 15.34
C THR A 128 -4.38 0.25 15.32
N TYR A 129 -3.77 0.86 16.35
CA TYR A 129 -2.32 1.09 16.36
C TYR A 129 -1.49 -0.13 16.78
N SER A 130 -2.12 -1.20 17.30
CA SER A 130 -1.42 -2.48 17.54
C SER A 130 -1.27 -3.32 16.27
N ARG A 131 -1.81 -2.84 15.14
CA ARG A 131 -1.79 -3.49 13.82
C ARG A 131 -0.65 -3.00 12.92
N ILE A 132 0.19 -2.08 13.39
CA ILE A 132 1.33 -1.52 12.66
C ILE A 132 2.55 -1.38 13.58
N PRO A 133 3.78 -1.46 13.04
CA PRO A 133 5.00 -1.28 13.83
C PRO A 133 5.20 0.20 14.21
N ARG A 134 6.05 0.46 15.21
CA ARG A 134 6.32 1.82 15.73
C ARG A 134 6.92 2.75 14.68
N ASP A 135 7.71 2.22 13.77
CA ASP A 135 8.37 2.93 12.66
C ASP A 135 7.48 3.01 11.41
N PHE A 136 6.16 2.78 11.53
CA PHE A 136 5.29 2.76 10.36
C PHE A 136 5.13 4.13 9.69
N VAL A 137 5.11 5.22 10.46
CA VAL A 137 4.90 6.59 9.96
C VAL A 137 6.21 7.29 9.58
N SER A 138 7.29 6.95 10.28
CA SER A 138 8.63 7.52 10.12
C SER A 138 9.67 6.44 10.35
N ALA A 139 10.73 6.39 9.55
CA ALA A 139 11.72 5.30 9.60
C ALA A 139 12.40 5.13 10.97
N GLY A 140 12.57 6.20 11.74
CA GLY A 140 13.12 6.12 13.10
C GLY A 140 12.06 6.06 14.22
N GLY A 141 10.78 5.91 13.88
CA GLY A 141 9.68 5.83 14.85
C GLY A 141 9.49 7.08 15.72
N GLN A 142 9.89 8.26 15.22
CA GLN A 142 9.75 9.53 15.94
C GLN A 142 8.34 10.14 15.81
N LEU A 143 7.61 9.84 14.74
CA LEU A 143 6.24 10.33 14.54
C LEU A 143 5.21 9.41 15.21
N PRO A 144 4.17 9.97 15.85
CA PRO A 144 3.13 9.17 16.48
C PRO A 144 2.30 8.42 15.44
N LEU A 145 1.93 7.18 15.76
CA LEU A 145 1.10 6.32 14.89
C LEU A 145 -0.29 6.91 14.59
N SER A 146 -0.77 7.86 15.40
CA SER A 146 -2.02 8.58 15.15
C SER A 146 -2.01 9.46 13.89
N MET A 147 -0.82 9.78 13.35
CA MET A 147 -0.64 10.56 12.13
C MET A 147 -0.92 9.80 10.82
N ILE A 148 -1.40 8.55 10.90
CA ILE A 148 -1.87 7.86 9.69
C ILE A 148 -3.16 8.50 9.15
N GLY A 149 -3.21 8.67 7.82
CA GLY A 149 -4.37 9.19 7.09
C GLY A 149 -5.52 8.19 6.96
N THR A 150 -6.66 8.68 6.47
CA THR A 150 -7.93 7.92 6.39
C THR A 150 -7.79 6.62 5.61
N LYS A 151 -7.16 6.64 4.43
CA LYS A 151 -6.95 5.43 3.61
C LYS A 151 -6.16 4.34 4.33
N THR A 152 -5.16 4.72 5.11
CA THR A 152 -4.40 3.74 5.92
C THR A 152 -5.23 3.19 7.08
N ARG A 153 -6.06 4.03 7.72
CA ARG A 153 -6.99 3.55 8.75
C ARG A 153 -7.97 2.53 8.16
N LEU A 154 -8.49 2.78 6.96
CA LEU A 154 -9.33 1.84 6.22
C LEU A 154 -8.59 0.54 5.90
N ALA A 155 -7.37 0.62 5.39
CA ALA A 155 -6.54 -0.54 5.09
C ALA A 155 -6.29 -1.43 6.31
N ILE A 156 -6.21 -0.86 7.52
CA ILE A 156 -6.10 -1.62 8.77
C ILE A 156 -7.46 -2.18 9.20
N LYS A 157 -8.51 -1.36 9.12
CA LYS A 157 -9.82 -1.66 9.70
C LYS A 157 -10.58 -2.71 8.90
N LEU A 158 -10.60 -2.62 7.56
CA LEU A 158 -11.45 -3.48 6.73
C LEU A 158 -11.06 -4.97 6.83
N PRO A 159 -9.77 -5.36 6.77
CA PRO A 159 -9.38 -6.76 7.01
C PRO A 159 -9.76 -7.30 8.39
N CYS A 160 -9.87 -6.41 9.40
CA CYS A 160 -10.28 -6.79 10.76
C CYS A 160 -11.81 -6.87 10.92
N ALA A 161 -12.56 -6.13 10.11
CA ALA A 161 -14.01 -6.06 10.18
C ALA A 161 -14.71 -7.11 9.30
N TYR A 162 -14.03 -7.60 8.26
CA TYR A 162 -14.59 -8.52 7.28
C TYR A 162 -13.71 -9.74 7.10
N ASP A 163 -14.28 -10.92 7.29
CA ASP A 163 -13.56 -12.18 7.08
C ASP A 163 -13.00 -12.30 5.66
N ASN A 164 -11.83 -12.95 5.57
CA ASN A 164 -11.08 -13.23 4.33
C ASN A 164 -10.74 -12.00 3.49
N THR A 165 -10.78 -10.82 4.11
CA THR A 165 -10.50 -9.54 3.46
C THR A 165 -9.07 -9.12 3.73
N GLU A 166 -8.42 -8.62 2.69
CA GLU A 166 -7.06 -8.09 2.71
C GLU A 166 -7.10 -6.67 2.14
N ALA A 167 -6.13 -5.83 2.54
CA ALA A 167 -6.01 -4.50 1.99
C ALA A 167 -4.58 -4.22 1.58
N PHE A 168 -4.43 -3.68 0.39
CA PHE A 168 -3.16 -3.32 -0.20
C PHE A 168 -3.15 -1.83 -0.47
N GLN A 169 -2.04 -1.15 -0.15
CA GLN A 169 -1.97 0.29 -0.30
C GLN A 169 -0.60 0.73 -0.82
N ILE A 170 -0.59 1.59 -1.84
CA ILE A 170 0.54 2.46 -2.16
C ILE A 170 0.32 3.80 -1.45
N LYS A 171 1.19 4.13 -0.50
CA LYS A 171 1.09 5.39 0.26
C LYS A 171 1.70 6.56 -0.51
N ARG A 172 1.08 7.73 -0.38
CA ARG A 172 1.66 9.02 -0.81
C ARG A 172 2.57 9.66 0.24
N SER A 173 2.42 9.22 1.49
CA SER A 173 3.17 9.76 2.61
C SER A 173 4.65 9.46 2.45
N ARG A 174 5.47 10.50 2.49
CA ARG A 174 6.93 10.36 2.44
C ARG A 174 7.41 9.43 3.56
N TYR A 175 8.32 8.51 3.24
CA TYR A 175 8.93 7.57 4.17
C TYR A 175 10.39 7.31 3.80
N GLY A 176 11.26 7.21 4.80
CA GLY A 176 12.69 6.94 4.64
C GLY A 176 13.41 8.03 3.86
N THR A 177 14.73 7.93 3.75
CA THR A 177 15.57 8.97 3.12
C THR A 177 15.07 9.39 1.73
N LEU A 178 14.63 8.42 0.91
CA LEU A 178 14.13 8.70 -0.44
C LEU A 178 12.85 9.54 -0.44
N GLY A 179 11.97 9.39 0.55
CA GLY A 179 10.72 10.17 0.62
C GLY A 179 9.63 9.72 -0.34
N MET A 180 9.80 8.56 -0.95
CA MET A 180 8.66 7.87 -1.55
C MET A 180 7.92 7.11 -0.45
N GLY A 181 6.61 7.03 -0.59
CA GLY A 181 5.79 6.18 0.25
C GLY A 181 6.01 4.72 -0.06
N LYS A 182 5.40 3.88 0.77
CA LYS A 182 5.55 2.43 0.74
C LYS A 182 4.33 1.73 0.18
N VAL A 183 4.54 0.53 -0.36
CA VAL A 183 3.49 -0.45 -0.64
C VAL A 183 3.28 -1.29 0.62
N THR A 184 2.03 -1.53 1.02
CA THR A 184 1.69 -2.25 2.25
C THR A 184 0.64 -3.30 1.98
N HIS A 185 0.71 -4.42 2.70
CA HIS A 185 -0.31 -5.46 2.73
C HIS A 185 -0.78 -5.68 4.18
N PHE A 186 -2.08 -5.50 4.39
CA PHE A 186 -2.77 -5.70 5.65
C PHE A 186 -3.70 -6.90 5.58
N THR A 187 -3.62 -7.75 6.59
CA THR A 187 -4.56 -8.83 6.86
C THR A 187 -5.31 -8.54 8.16
N LYS A 188 -6.19 -9.46 8.59
CA LYS A 188 -6.85 -9.40 9.91
C LYS A 188 -5.84 -9.27 11.07
N ASP A 189 -4.62 -9.76 10.88
CA ASP A 189 -3.58 -9.76 11.91
C ASP A 189 -2.77 -8.45 11.91
N GLY A 190 -3.03 -7.54 10.98
CA GLY A 190 -2.35 -6.25 10.83
C GLY A 190 -1.44 -6.21 9.61
N LEU A 191 -0.41 -5.37 9.66
CA LEU A 191 0.59 -5.28 8.59
C LEU A 191 1.31 -6.63 8.50
N GLU A 192 1.21 -7.30 7.35
CA GLU A 192 1.91 -8.55 7.08
C GLU A 192 3.26 -8.28 6.41
N ARG A 193 3.27 -7.38 5.42
CA ARG A 193 4.47 -7.00 4.67
C ARG A 193 4.37 -5.60 4.10
N GLU A 194 5.52 -5.01 3.86
CA GLU A 194 5.64 -3.74 3.14
C GLU A 194 6.87 -3.75 2.24
N PHE A 195 6.77 -2.99 1.15
CA PHE A 195 7.87 -2.69 0.27
C PHE A 195 8.11 -1.18 0.26
N LEU A 196 9.36 -0.78 0.38
CA LEU A 196 9.76 0.62 0.35
C LEU A 196 11.04 0.82 -0.45
N PHE A 197 11.20 2.00 -1.02
CA PHE A 197 12.43 2.39 -1.66
C PHE A 197 13.40 3.00 -0.65
N ASP A 198 14.68 2.73 -0.83
CA ASP A 198 15.76 3.35 -0.05
C ASP A 198 16.90 3.80 -0.97
N TYR A 199 17.66 4.79 -0.52
CA TYR A 199 18.82 5.29 -1.24
C TYR A 199 20.10 4.71 -0.64
N LYS A 200 20.75 3.83 -1.40
CA LYS A 200 21.99 3.15 -1.01
C LYS A 200 22.97 3.13 -2.18
N PRO A 201 23.57 4.28 -2.57
CA PRO A 201 24.42 4.38 -3.75
C PRO A 201 25.64 3.45 -3.69
N ASP A 202 26.11 3.13 -2.49
CA ASP A 202 27.26 2.26 -2.25
C ASP A 202 26.86 0.80 -1.93
N SER A 203 25.59 0.43 -2.15
CA SER A 203 25.12 -0.94 -1.92
C SER A 203 25.77 -1.92 -2.90
N SER A 204 26.22 -3.07 -2.39
CA SER A 204 26.62 -4.21 -3.21
C SER A 204 25.44 -5.09 -3.65
N GLY A 205 24.22 -4.79 -3.19
CA GLY A 205 23.00 -5.55 -3.49
C GLY A 205 22.31 -5.15 -4.79
N SER A 206 21.23 -5.85 -5.15
CA SER A 206 20.43 -5.53 -6.33
C SER A 206 19.76 -4.16 -6.22
N PHE A 207 19.81 -3.40 -7.31
CA PHE A 207 19.18 -2.09 -7.44
C PHE A 207 17.84 -2.20 -8.18
N ILE A 208 16.89 -1.36 -7.78
CA ILE A 208 15.69 -1.07 -8.57
C ILE A 208 16.03 -0.03 -9.64
N ASP A 209 16.76 1.03 -9.26
CA ASP A 209 17.34 2.00 -10.19
C ASP A 209 18.84 2.17 -9.91
N PRO A 210 19.71 1.46 -10.66
CA PRO A 210 21.16 1.54 -10.49
C PRO A 210 21.71 2.94 -10.75
N LYS A 211 21.09 3.72 -11.65
CA LYS A 211 21.60 5.05 -12.02
C LYS A 211 21.43 6.05 -10.88
N GLN A 212 20.39 5.85 -10.08
CA GLN A 212 20.06 6.70 -8.94
C GLN A 212 20.45 6.08 -7.59
N GLY A 213 21.08 4.90 -7.58
CA GLY A 213 21.46 4.21 -6.34
C GLY A 213 20.26 3.80 -5.47
N ILE A 214 19.11 3.52 -6.08
CA ILE A 214 17.86 3.20 -5.38
C ILE A 214 17.70 1.67 -5.29
N VAL A 215 17.47 1.18 -4.07
CA VAL A 215 17.17 -0.21 -3.78
C VAL A 215 15.72 -0.35 -3.31
N GLY A 216 15.17 -1.55 -3.44
CA GLY A 216 13.88 -1.92 -2.87
C GLY A 216 14.10 -2.76 -1.62
N LEU A 217 13.41 -2.44 -0.53
CA LEU A 217 13.43 -3.21 0.71
C LEU A 217 12.07 -3.84 0.95
N LEU A 218 12.02 -5.16 1.08
CA LEU A 218 10.86 -5.89 1.56
C LEU A 218 11.02 -6.16 3.04
N ARG A 219 9.99 -5.84 3.82
CA ARG A 219 9.89 -6.21 5.22
C ARG A 219 8.68 -7.08 5.44
N THR A 220 8.83 -8.12 6.24
CA THR A 220 7.72 -8.95 6.70
C THR A 220 7.55 -8.79 8.20
N TYR A 221 6.34 -9.03 8.68
CA TYR A 221 5.93 -8.81 10.06
C TYR A 221 5.19 -10.03 10.58
N GLN A 222 5.40 -10.31 11.87
CA GLN A 222 4.75 -11.39 12.60
C GLN A 222 4.33 -10.91 13.98
N ARG A 223 3.44 -11.66 14.63
CA ARG A 223 3.09 -11.44 16.03
C ARG A 223 3.85 -12.40 16.92
N ASP A 224 4.35 -11.90 18.04
CA ASP A 224 4.91 -12.75 19.09
C ASP A 224 3.81 -13.42 19.92
N GLY A 225 4.20 -14.27 20.88
CA GLY A 225 3.25 -14.95 21.76
C GLY A 225 2.43 -14.02 22.67
N ALA A 226 2.84 -12.76 22.84
CA ALA A 226 2.09 -11.73 23.55
C ALA A 226 1.17 -10.91 22.62
N GLY A 227 1.16 -11.24 21.32
CA GLY A 227 0.38 -10.53 20.32
C GLY A 227 1.01 -9.20 19.88
N THR A 228 2.28 -8.93 20.16
CA THR A 228 2.98 -7.73 19.70
C THR A 228 3.48 -7.93 18.27
N LEU A 229 3.20 -6.98 17.38
CA LEU A 229 3.70 -7.02 16.00
C LEU A 229 5.19 -6.62 15.98
N TYR A 230 6.03 -7.45 15.38
CA TYR A 230 7.45 -7.19 15.17
C TYR A 230 7.86 -7.47 13.72
N ARG A 231 8.94 -6.83 13.28
CA ARG A 231 9.54 -7.07 11.96
C ARG A 231 10.29 -8.41 11.98
N ALA A 232 9.80 -9.37 11.21
CA ALA A 232 10.36 -10.72 11.14
C ALA A 232 11.55 -10.81 10.18
N SER A 233 11.50 -10.10 9.04
CA SER A 233 12.61 -10.02 8.09
C SER A 233 12.69 -8.64 7.42
N GLU A 234 13.88 -8.33 6.89
CA GLU A 234 14.13 -7.24 5.95
C GLU A 234 15.15 -7.72 4.91
N GLU A 235 14.83 -7.59 3.63
CA GLU A 235 15.71 -8.00 2.54
C GLU A 235 15.69 -6.99 1.38
N ILE A 236 16.81 -6.92 0.65
CA ILE A 236 16.90 -6.15 -0.60
C ILE A 236 16.28 -7.00 -1.71
N VAL A 237 15.29 -6.45 -2.41
CA VAL A 237 14.58 -7.13 -3.50
C VAL A 237 15.24 -6.84 -4.83
N ASP A 238 15.43 -7.90 -5.64
CA ASP A 238 15.89 -7.78 -7.02
C ASP A 238 14.74 -7.37 -7.96
N SER A 239 14.98 -6.36 -8.79
CA SER A 239 14.03 -5.94 -9.83
C SER A 239 13.71 -7.04 -10.85
N LYS A 240 14.59 -8.02 -11.03
CA LYS A 240 14.32 -9.21 -11.85
C LYS A 240 13.34 -10.16 -11.17
N ALA A 241 13.48 -10.36 -9.85
CA ALA A 241 12.59 -11.21 -9.09
C ALA A 241 11.15 -10.68 -9.10
N LEU A 242 10.95 -9.35 -9.19
CA LEU A 242 9.63 -8.74 -9.35
C LEU A 242 8.90 -9.15 -10.64
N LYS A 243 9.59 -9.66 -11.65
CA LYS A 243 8.98 -10.13 -12.91
C LYS A 243 8.52 -11.59 -12.85
N ASP A 244 8.99 -12.33 -11.85
CA ASP A 244 8.70 -13.74 -11.66
C ASP A 244 7.48 -13.96 -10.71
N TYR A 245 6.93 -12.86 -10.16
CA TYR A 245 5.67 -12.80 -9.40
C TYR A 245 4.55 -12.16 -10.25
#